data_AF-A0A1V9VB91-F1
#
_entry.id   AF-A0A1V9VB91-F1
#
_cell.length_a   1.000
_cell.length_b   1.000
_cell.length_c   1.000
_cell.angle_alpha   90.00
_cell.angle_beta   90.00
_cell.angle_gamma   90.00
#
_symmetry.space_group_name_H-M   'P 1'
#
loop_
_entity.id
_entity.type
_entity.pdbx_description
1 polymer ?
#
loop_
_entity_poly.entity_id
_entity_poly.type
_entity_poly.pdbx_seq_one_letter_code
_entity_poly.pdbx_strand_id
1 'polypeptide(L)'
;MNNLKLRNKIFLILVLPILAIFMLSSILIFEKVEKVLNMDKTSSYIEFTDQMSKLLANLQKERELSLSYINSYAQTKKDDLENQIKLSRLSHEKLDIFINSFYLIKKDHKLFDKYEIFKTNISLLLTFSKKSKNQILHSTNPFIKGF
;
A
#
# COMPACT_ATOMS: atom_id res chain seq x y z
N MET A 1 -21.63 -19.38 -57.00
CA MET A 1 -20.77 -20.51 -56.55
C MET A 1 -20.35 -21.48 -57.67
N ASN A 2 -20.40 -21.09 -58.96
CA ASN A 2 -20.17 -22.00 -60.10
C ASN A 2 -18.78 -21.95 -60.76
N ASN A 3 -17.88 -21.05 -60.35
CA ASN A 3 -16.60 -20.84 -61.07
C ASN A 3 -15.34 -21.28 -60.29
N LEU A 4 -15.51 -21.94 -59.14
CA LEU A 4 -14.38 -22.45 -58.33
C LEU A 4 -14.14 -23.93 -58.63
N LYS A 5 -12.91 -24.27 -59.04
CA LYS A 5 -12.43 -25.64 -59.21
C LYS A 5 -12.61 -26.42 -57.90
N LEU A 6 -13.02 -27.69 -57.98
CA LEU A 6 -13.35 -28.54 -56.82
C LEU A 6 -12.27 -28.53 -55.72
N ARG A 7 -10.99 -28.55 -56.13
CA ARG A 7 -9.83 -28.41 -55.24
C ARG A 7 -9.88 -27.17 -54.35
N ASN A 8 -10.29 -26.02 -54.91
CA ASN A 8 -10.35 -24.75 -54.17
C ASN A 8 -11.53 -24.74 -53.19
N LYS A 9 -12.65 -25.42 -53.49
CA LYS A 9 -13.77 -25.57 -52.55
C LYS A 9 -13.36 -26.41 -51.33
N ILE A 10 -12.69 -27.54 -51.57
CA ILE A 10 -12.18 -28.41 -50.49
C ILE A 10 -11.16 -27.65 -49.64
N PHE A 11 -10.24 -26.91 -50.26
CA PHE A 11 -9.28 -26.08 -49.55
C PHE A 11 -9.95 -25.01 -48.69
N LEU A 12 -10.99 -24.33 -49.19
CA LEU A 12 -11.71 -23.30 -48.44
C LEU A 12 -12.45 -23.87 -47.22
N ILE A 13 -13.09 -25.03 -47.37
CA ILE A 13 -13.77 -25.76 -46.28
C ILE A 13 -12.78 -26.14 -45.18
N LEU A 14 -11.51 -26.37 -45.52
CA LEU A 14 -10.48 -26.77 -44.57
C LEU A 14 -9.75 -25.58 -43.92
N VAL A 15 -9.53 -24.49 -44.68
CA VAL A 15 -8.84 -23.29 -44.19
C VAL A 15 -9.71 -22.44 -43.28
N LEU A 16 -11.01 -22.31 -43.56
CA LEU A 16 -11.91 -21.47 -42.76
C LEU A 16 -11.95 -21.91 -41.27
N PRO A 17 -12.12 -23.21 -40.95
CA PRO A 17 -12.09 -23.69 -39.57
C PRO A 17 -10.73 -23.51 -38.90
N ILE A 18 -9.63 -23.70 -39.64
CA ILE A 18 -8.27 -23.52 -39.11
C ILE A 18 -8.05 -22.06 -38.71
N LEU A 19 -8.46 -21.10 -39.54
CA LEU A 19 -8.37 -19.67 -39.22
C LEU A 19 -9.25 -19.30 -38.02
N ALA A 20 -10.45 -19.87 -37.93
CA ALA A 20 -11.34 -19.66 -36.80
C ALA A 20 -10.72 -20.17 -35.49
N ILE A 21 -10.18 -21.40 -35.48
CA ILE A 21 -9.49 -21.99 -34.32
C ILE A 21 -8.28 -21.13 -33.94
N PHE A 22 -7.50 -20.68 -34.93
CA PHE A 22 -6.33 -19.84 -34.70
C PHE A 22 -6.68 -18.49 -34.07
N MET A 23 -7.72 -17.81 -34.56
CA MET A 23 -8.21 -16.58 -33.95
C MET A 23 -8.73 -16.80 -32.53
N LEU A 24 -9.57 -17.82 -32.32
CA LEU A 24 -10.12 -18.12 -31.01
C LEU A 24 -9.01 -18.44 -30.00
N SER A 25 -8.03 -19.24 -30.41
CA SER A 25 -6.88 -19.58 -29.59
C SER A 25 -6.05 -18.34 -29.23
N SER A 26 -5.83 -17.44 -30.19
CA SER A 26 -5.09 -16.20 -29.96
C SER A 26 -5.79 -15.29 -28.95
N ILE A 27 -7.12 -15.14 -29.06
CA ILE A 27 -7.93 -14.37 -28.12
C ILE A 27 -7.84 -14.96 -26.71
N LEU A 28 -8.04 -16.28 -26.58
CA LEU A 28 -7.99 -16.96 -25.29
C LEU A 28 -6.62 -16.84 -24.60
N ILE A 29 -5.53 -16.92 -25.38
CA ILE A 29 -4.18 -16.73 -24.85
C ILE A 29 -3.99 -15.29 -24.40
N PHE A 30 -4.39 -14.31 -25.22
CA PHE A 30 -4.28 -12.90 -24.89
C PHE A 30 -5.04 -12.54 -23.60
N GLU A 31 -6.30 -12.97 -23.48
CA GLU A 31 -7.12 -12.78 -22.29
C GLU A 31 -6.46 -13.38 -21.04
N LYS A 32 -5.86 -14.56 -21.17
CA LYS A 32 -5.19 -15.23 -20.04
C LYS A 32 -3.92 -14.49 -19.62
N VAL A 33 -3.15 -13.97 -20.57
CA VAL A 33 -1.98 -13.13 -20.28
C VAL A 33 -2.40 -11.84 -19.59
N GLU A 34 -3.42 -11.15 -20.10
CA GLU A 34 -3.96 -9.94 -19.49
C GLU A 34 -4.48 -10.19 -18.07
N LYS A 35 -5.15 -11.33 -17.86
CA LYS A 35 -5.63 -11.75 -16.54
C LYS A 35 -4.49 -11.92 -15.54
N VAL A 36 -3.41 -12.60 -15.93
CA VAL A 36 -2.22 -12.75 -15.06
C VAL A 36 -1.64 -11.39 -14.71
N LEU A 37 -1.46 -10.50 -15.69
CA LEU A 37 -0.95 -9.14 -15.44
C LEU A 37 -1.85 -8.34 -14.49
N ASN A 38 -3.17 -8.51 -14.57
CA ASN A 38 -4.12 -7.85 -13.67
C ASN A 38 -4.12 -8.46 -12.26
N MET A 39 -3.89 -9.78 -12.14
CA MET A 39 -3.70 -10.45 -10.87
C MET A 39 -2.41 -9.97 -10.18
N ASP A 40 -1.31 -9.80 -10.91
CA ASP A 40 -0.05 -9.27 -10.36
C ASP A 40 -0.21 -7.83 -9.82
N LYS A 41 -0.92 -6.98 -10.57
CA LYS A 41 -1.29 -5.63 -10.09
C LYS A 41 -2.12 -5.70 -8.80
N THR A 42 -3.09 -6.62 -8.76
CA THR A 42 -3.97 -6.80 -7.60
C THR A 42 -3.16 -7.26 -6.38
N SER A 43 -2.24 -8.21 -6.56
CA SER A 43 -1.32 -8.65 -5.50
C SER A 43 -0.50 -7.47 -4.97
N SER A 44 0.05 -6.65 -5.86
CA SER A 44 0.81 -5.45 -5.48
C SER A 44 -0.02 -4.45 -4.67
N TYR A 45 -1.30 -4.26 -5.01
CA TYR A 45 -2.21 -3.42 -4.23
C TYR A 45 -2.55 -4.01 -2.85
N ILE A 46 -2.68 -5.33 -2.75
CA ILE A 46 -2.89 -6.02 -1.47
C ILE A 46 -1.68 -5.81 -0.56
N GLU A 47 -0.46 -5.98 -1.09
CA GLU A 47 0.77 -5.74 -0.34
C GLU A 47 0.86 -4.29 0.15
N PHE A 48 0.54 -3.31 -0.72
CA PHE A 48 0.47 -1.91 -0.32
C PHE A 48 -0.52 -1.69 0.83
N THR A 49 -1.71 -2.28 0.73
CA THR A 49 -2.77 -2.16 1.74
C THR A 49 -2.36 -2.80 3.06
N ASP A 50 -1.66 -3.93 3.02
CA ASP A 50 -1.12 -4.60 4.21
C ASP A 50 -0.06 -3.74 4.92
N GLN A 51 0.89 -3.16 4.18
CA GLN A 51 1.89 -2.24 4.76
C GLN A 51 1.24 -1.01 5.38
N MET A 52 0.24 -0.43 4.70
CA MET A 52 -0.52 0.71 5.23
C MET A 52 -1.28 0.34 6.51
N SER A 53 -1.92 -0.82 6.54
CA SER A 53 -2.68 -1.32 7.69
C SER A 53 -1.78 -1.55 8.90
N LYS A 54 -0.57 -2.08 8.69
CA LYS A 54 0.45 -2.25 9.75
C LYS A 54 0.86 -0.92 10.37
N LEU A 55 1.12 0.10 9.55
CA LEU A 55 1.42 1.44 10.05
C LEU A 55 0.23 2.02 10.83
N LEU A 56 -0.97 1.92 10.28
CA LEU A 56 -2.18 2.41 10.93
C LEU A 56 -2.38 1.77 12.32
N ALA A 57 -2.24 0.45 12.42
CA ALA A 57 -2.38 -0.27 13.68
C ALA A 57 -1.34 0.19 14.72
N ASN A 58 -0.08 0.42 14.31
CA ASN A 58 0.95 0.93 15.21
C ASN A 58 0.66 2.36 15.68
N LEU A 59 0.20 3.24 14.80
CA LEU A 59 -0.18 4.61 15.15
C LEU A 59 -1.41 4.64 16.07
N GLN A 60 -2.39 3.77 15.86
CA GLN A 60 -3.55 3.63 16.75
C GLN A 60 -3.12 3.20 18.15
N LYS A 61 -2.24 2.21 18.26
CA LYS A 61 -1.69 1.76 19.54
C LYS A 61 -0.83 2.82 20.22
N GLU A 62 -0.04 3.58 19.46
CA GLU A 62 0.71 4.73 19.98
C GLU A 62 -0.23 5.80 20.56
N ARG A 63 -1.33 6.08 19.88
CA ARG A 63 -2.37 7.01 20.37
C ARG A 63 -2.99 6.52 21.68
N GLU A 64 -3.38 5.25 21.77
CA GLU A 64 -3.97 4.67 22.98
C GLU A 64 -3.02 4.74 24.19
N LEU A 65 -1.74 4.41 23.98
CA LEU A 65 -0.72 4.52 25.02
C LEU A 65 -0.43 5.97 25.39
N SER A 66 -0.44 6.88 24.42
CA SER A 66 -0.26 8.32 24.68
C SER A 66 -1.37 8.88 25.56
N LEU A 67 -2.62 8.52 25.28
CA LEU A 67 -3.77 8.91 26.10
C LEU A 67 -3.68 8.31 27.50
N SER A 68 -3.29 7.04 27.62
CA SER A 68 -3.11 6.37 28.91
C SER A 68 -2.00 7.03 29.74
N TYR A 69 -0.87 7.37 29.12
CA TYR A 69 0.24 8.09 29.76
C TYR A 69 -0.23 9.46 30.29
N ILE A 70 -0.92 10.24 29.47
CA ILE A 70 -1.47 11.56 29.84
C ILE A 70 -2.49 11.43 30.97
N ASN A 71 -3.43 10.50 30.87
CA ASN A 71 -4.47 10.28 31.88
C ASN A 71 -3.89 9.81 33.22
N SER A 72 -2.72 9.15 33.20
CA SER A 72 -1.98 8.79 34.41
C SER A 72 -1.09 9.92 34.94
N TYR A 73 -1.24 11.16 34.45
CA TYR A 73 -0.39 12.30 34.79
C TYR A 73 1.10 11.99 34.62
N ALA A 74 1.46 11.29 33.55
CA ALA A 74 2.83 10.87 33.23
C ALA A 74 3.47 9.90 34.24
N GLN A 75 2.70 9.22 35.09
CA GLN A 75 3.23 8.34 36.13
C GLN A 75 3.43 6.89 35.66
N THR A 76 2.65 6.43 34.68
CA THR A 76 2.65 5.03 34.22
C THR A 76 2.72 4.95 32.70
N LYS A 77 3.08 3.80 32.13
CA LYS A 77 3.09 3.55 30.67
C LYS A 77 4.14 4.29 29.84
N LYS A 78 5.10 4.97 30.48
CA LYS A 78 6.21 5.64 29.78
C LYS A 78 7.00 4.69 28.88
N ASP A 79 7.46 3.56 29.42
CA ASP A 79 8.29 2.60 28.69
C ASP A 79 7.51 1.92 27.56
N ASP A 80 6.25 1.57 27.82
CA ASP A 80 5.33 1.02 26.81
C ASP A 80 5.15 2.00 25.64
N LEU A 81 4.93 3.28 25.94
CA LEU A 81 4.78 4.35 24.94
C LEU A 81 6.08 4.56 24.15
N GLU A 82 7.23 4.66 24.81
CA GLU A 82 8.52 4.83 24.14
C GLU A 82 8.85 3.66 23.19
N ASN A 83 8.52 2.44 23.60
CA ASN A 83 8.68 1.25 22.76
C ASN A 83 7.70 1.28 21.57
N GLN A 84 6.44 1.66 21.79
CA GLN A 84 5.47 1.75 20.70
C GLN A 84 5.84 2.84 19.69
N ILE A 85 6.35 4.00 20.12
CA ILE A 85 6.84 5.06 19.22
C ILE A 85 7.96 4.52 18.31
N LYS A 86 8.88 3.69 18.83
CA LYS A 86 9.92 3.05 18.01
C LYS A 86 9.31 2.11 16.98
N LEU A 87 8.30 1.31 17.36
CA LEU A 87 7.61 0.39 16.44
C LEU A 87 6.86 1.14 15.34
N SER A 88 6.14 2.22 15.67
CA SER A 88 5.47 3.08 14.70
C SER A 88 6.46 3.65 13.68
N ARG A 89 7.60 4.17 14.15
CA ARG A 89 8.66 4.69 13.28
C ARG A 89 9.19 3.61 12.34
N LEU A 90 9.48 2.41 12.86
CA LEU A 90 9.95 1.29 12.04
C LEU A 90 8.91 0.87 10.98
N SER A 91 7.62 0.85 11.31
CA SER A 91 6.58 0.57 10.30
C SER A 91 6.45 1.67 9.26
N HIS A 92 6.69 2.92 9.62
CA HIS A 92 6.69 4.02 8.66
C HIS A 92 7.88 3.91 7.69
N GLU A 93 9.07 3.62 8.19
CA GLU A 93 10.27 3.40 7.36
C GLU A 93 10.08 2.21 6.40
N LYS A 94 9.47 1.11 6.87
CA LYS A 94 9.13 -0.03 6.00
C LYS A 94 8.16 0.36 4.89
N LEU A 95 7.13 1.15 5.21
CA LEU A 95 6.20 1.66 4.21
C LEU A 95 6.90 2.55 3.19
N ASP A 96 7.78 3.45 3.62
CA ASP A 96 8.52 4.36 2.73
C ASP A 96 9.44 3.58 1.77
N ILE A 97 10.16 2.58 2.28
CA ILE A 97 10.96 1.66 1.46
C ILE A 97 10.09 0.93 0.44
N PHE A 98 8.93 0.39 0.87
CA PHE A 98 8.00 -0.29 -0.02
C PHE A 98 7.51 0.65 -1.14
N ILE A 99 7.09 1.87 -0.79
CA ILE A 99 6.59 2.85 -1.75
C ILE A 99 7.64 3.19 -2.82
N ASN A 100 8.92 3.28 -2.45
CA ASN A 100 9.99 3.53 -3.41
C ASN A 100 10.07 2.45 -4.52
N SER A 101 9.69 1.21 -4.19
CA SER A 101 9.61 0.08 -5.14
C SER A 101 8.23 -0.13 -5.77
N PHE A 102 7.18 0.50 -5.25
CA PHE A 102 5.80 0.29 -5.67
C PHE A 102 5.45 1.08 -6.94
N TYR A 103 5.74 0.50 -8.11
CA TYR A 103 5.62 1.17 -9.41
C TYR A 103 4.22 1.73 -9.74
N LEU A 104 3.16 1.12 -9.19
CA LEU A 104 1.77 1.53 -9.45
C LEU A 104 1.45 2.92 -8.92
N ILE A 105 2.11 3.36 -7.86
CA ILE A 105 1.89 4.70 -7.28
C ILE A 105 2.28 5.83 -8.22
N LYS A 106 3.22 5.58 -9.13
CA LYS A 106 3.66 6.55 -10.14
C LYS A 106 2.78 6.53 -11.38
N LYS A 107 2.05 5.44 -11.61
CA LYS A 107 1.24 5.22 -12.81
C LYS A 107 -0.20 5.67 -12.64
N ASP A 108 -0.73 5.57 -11.42
CA ASP A 108 -2.09 6.02 -11.08
C ASP A 108 -2.03 7.40 -10.41
N HIS A 109 -2.41 8.44 -11.16
CA HIS A 109 -2.41 9.83 -10.67
C HIS A 109 -3.28 10.01 -9.42
N LYS A 110 -4.43 9.34 -9.36
CA LYS A 110 -5.37 9.50 -8.25
C LYS A 110 -4.82 8.87 -6.97
N LEU A 111 -4.07 7.79 -7.11
CA LEU A 111 -3.34 7.17 -6.00
C LEU A 111 -2.17 8.03 -5.55
N PHE A 112 -1.42 8.58 -6.51
CA PHE A 112 -0.30 9.48 -6.23
C PHE A 112 -0.73 10.69 -5.40
N ASP A 113 -1.81 11.38 -5.81
CA ASP A 113 -2.32 12.56 -5.08
C ASP A 113 -2.68 12.22 -3.63
N LYS A 114 -3.38 11.10 -3.43
CA LYS A 114 -3.75 10.64 -2.09
C LYS A 114 -2.53 10.30 -1.25
N TYR A 115 -1.51 9.71 -1.87
CA TYR A 115 -0.27 9.38 -1.20
C TYR A 115 0.50 10.63 -0.77
N GLU A 116 0.58 11.67 -1.61
CA GLU A 116 1.26 12.92 -1.26
C GLU A 116 0.56 13.64 -0.08
N ILE A 117 -0.77 13.63 -0.06
CA ILE A 117 -1.55 14.14 1.10
C ILE A 117 -1.21 13.32 2.35
N PHE A 118 -1.22 12.00 2.24
CA PHE A 118 -0.88 11.09 3.34
C PHE A 118 0.54 11.34 3.86
N LYS A 119 1.53 11.46 2.97
CA LYS A 119 2.92 11.72 3.29
C LYS A 119 3.09 13.05 4.04
N THR A 120 2.39 14.08 3.58
CA THR A 120 2.34 15.38 4.26
C THR A 120 1.80 15.23 5.68
N ASN A 121 0.68 14.55 5.86
CA ASN A 121 0.08 14.34 7.18
C ASN A 121 0.97 13.53 8.13
N ILE A 122 1.64 12.48 7.63
CA ILE A 122 2.58 11.69 8.44
C ILE A 122 3.79 12.53 8.84
N SER A 123 4.34 13.34 7.93
CA SER A 123 5.46 14.22 8.27
C SER A 123 5.09 15.21 9.38
N LEU A 124 3.89 15.78 9.34
CA LEU A 124 3.34 16.62 10.39
C LEU A 124 3.25 15.84 11.72
N LEU A 125 2.70 14.63 11.70
CA LEU A 125 2.61 13.78 12.89
C LEU A 125 3.99 13.50 13.51
N LEU A 126 5.00 13.17 12.70
CA LEU A 126 6.36 12.95 13.17
C LEU A 126 6.98 14.20 13.82
N THR A 127 6.66 15.40 13.30
CA THR A 127 7.10 16.64 13.95
C THR A 127 6.42 16.87 15.30
N PHE A 128 5.13 16.55 15.44
CA PHE A 128 4.44 16.58 16.72
C PHE A 128 5.04 15.60 17.73
N SER A 129 5.34 14.36 17.33
CA SER A 129 5.96 13.37 18.22
C SER A 129 7.38 13.76 18.65
N LYS A 130 8.15 14.46 17.80
CA LYS A 130 9.44 15.05 18.21
C LYS A 130 9.26 16.17 19.24
N LYS A 131 8.26 17.04 19.04
CA LYS A 131 7.96 18.15 19.95
C LYS A 131 7.44 17.66 21.32
N SER A 132 6.56 16.67 21.35
CA SER A 132 6.05 16.08 22.58
C SER A 132 7.15 15.39 23.38
N LYS A 133 8.07 14.66 22.72
CA LYS A 133 9.24 14.06 23.38
C LYS A 133 10.12 15.11 24.06
N ASN A 134 10.35 16.27 23.42
CA ASN A 134 11.13 17.36 24.01
C ASN A 134 10.42 18.00 25.21
N GLN A 135 9.08 18.13 25.17
CA GLN A 135 8.30 18.65 26.30
C GLN A 135 8.25 17.68 27.49
N ILE A 136 8.17 16.37 27.24
CA ILE A 136 8.25 15.33 28.27
C ILE A 136 9.64 15.31 28.93
N LEU A 137 10.72 15.56 28.18
CA LEU A 137 12.04 15.75 28.77
C LEU A 137 12.10 16.98 29.68
N HIS A 138 11.50 18.10 29.29
CA HIS A 138 11.50 19.32 30.11
C HIS A 138 10.55 19.29 31.32
N SER A 139 9.48 18.48 31.31
CA SER A 139 8.59 18.30 32.48
C SER A 139 9.18 17.39 33.56
N THR A 140 10.36 16.78 33.34
CA THR A 140 11.13 16.10 34.40
C THR A 140 12.00 17.05 35.23
N ASN A 141 11.90 18.37 35.01
CA ASN A 141 12.48 19.37 35.91
C ASN A 141 11.61 19.43 37.20
N PRO A 142 12.16 19.19 38.41
CA PRO A 142 11.40 18.89 39.63
C PRO A 142 10.60 20.06 40.25
N PHE A 143 10.31 21.12 39.49
CA PHE A 143 9.68 22.35 40.01
C PHE A 143 8.15 22.38 39.96
N ILE A 144 7.47 21.31 39.51
CA ILE A 144 6.00 21.18 39.64
C ILE A 144 5.67 20.12 40.69
N LYS A 145 6.28 20.24 41.88
CA LYS A 145 5.89 19.52 43.10
C LYS A 145 5.72 20.44 44.31
N GLY A 146 5.51 21.73 44.09
CA GLY A 146 5.16 22.66 45.15
C GLY A 146 4.65 23.96 44.57
N PHE A 147 3.34 24.02 44.34
CA PHE A 147 2.41 25.10 44.70
C PHE A 147 1.00 24.56 44.53
#